data_AF-A0A813SZH9-F1
#
_entry.id   AF-A0A813SZH9-F1
#
_cell.length_a   1.000
_cell.length_b   1.000
_cell.length_c   1.000
_cell.angle_alpha   90.00
_cell.angle_beta   90.00
_cell.angle_gamma   90.00
#
_symmetry.space_group_name_H-M   'P 1'
#
loop_
_entity.id
_entity.type
_entity.pdbx_description
1 polymer ?
#
loop_
_entity_poly.entity_id
_entity_poly.type
_entity_poly.pdbx_seq_one_letter_code
_entity_poly.pdbx_strand_id
1 'polypeptide(L)'
;MDKDDRNYCELFIGNLNYETNNDDLKFYFSKYGEILQSKVRLNKRGEPAGFAFITFRFKSSVDDVMKNRAHFLHGRELFVKRQILYDNQYRHERNKSSTKLLVYSYENEDILKKYFEYYGQILNLEYKNEKEYLLTFNDYDIVDKIIIDKPHILHGIEIQVRKDMCEKKETTVINRRCRFSVVVSDTNLNSSTILTTSTTKSKINEPNVNDLEAEILYLKDQLKSMTTEFETKIEDMKINQHEKINKMNDLTILGRTTQNELKEIYEKMNEEYNLAKNENEKLNELYVSSVLNNFNMRRTYSKAVKNEKLRCSKLENKYNTLMSKRQN
;
A
#
# COMPACT_ATOMS: atom_id res chain seq x y z
N MET A 1 -23.05 12.79 18.35
CA MET A 1 -21.86 12.19 17.72
C MET A 1 -21.97 10.70 17.92
N ASP A 2 -22.02 9.99 16.81
CA ASP A 2 -22.00 8.53 16.81
C ASP A 2 -20.64 8.04 17.35
N LYS A 3 -20.59 6.80 17.83
CA LYS A 3 -19.38 6.26 18.44
C LYS A 3 -18.21 6.22 17.45
N ASP A 4 -18.50 6.02 16.17
CA ASP A 4 -17.48 5.90 15.12
C ASP A 4 -16.85 7.26 14.78
N ASP A 5 -17.62 8.35 14.77
CA ASP A 5 -17.12 9.71 14.58
C ASP A 5 -16.16 10.15 15.69
N ARG A 6 -16.39 9.64 16.91
CA ARG A 6 -15.55 9.96 18.07
C ARG A 6 -14.11 9.47 17.89
N ASN A 7 -13.91 8.35 17.19
CA ASN A 7 -12.58 7.78 16.94
C ASN A 7 -11.69 8.73 16.14
N TYR A 8 -12.29 9.49 15.21
CA TYR A 8 -11.55 10.44 14.36
C TYR A 8 -11.25 11.76 15.06
N CYS A 9 -11.95 12.05 16.17
CA CYS A 9 -11.91 13.35 16.84
C CYS A 9 -11.23 13.30 18.22
N GLU A 10 -10.76 12.14 18.67
CA GLU A 10 -10.16 11.95 20.00
C GLU A 10 -8.62 11.83 19.93
N LEU A 11 -7.96 12.50 20.86
CA LEU A 11 -6.52 12.49 21.05
C LEU A 11 -6.15 11.88 22.39
N PHE A 12 -5.10 11.07 22.40
CA PHE A 12 -4.36 10.67 23.59
C PHE A 12 -3.24 11.68 23.85
N ILE A 13 -3.12 12.12 25.10
CA ILE A 13 -2.08 13.03 25.55
C ILE A 13 -1.35 12.40 26.73
N GLY A 14 -0.08 12.09 26.57
CA GLY A 14 0.80 11.53 27.59
C GLY A 14 1.86 12.51 28.08
N ASN A 15 2.58 12.10 29.14
CA ASN A 15 3.62 12.88 29.81
C ASN A 15 3.13 14.23 30.37
N LEU A 16 1.87 14.25 30.83
CA LEU A 16 1.32 15.40 31.52
C LEU A 16 1.97 15.58 32.89
N ASN A 17 2.13 16.84 33.31
CA ASN A 17 2.43 17.15 34.70
C ASN A 17 1.25 16.71 35.59
N TYR A 18 1.53 16.27 36.81
CA TYR A 18 0.51 15.85 37.77
C TYR A 18 -0.37 17.02 38.24
N GLU A 19 0.11 18.25 38.11
CA GLU A 19 -0.66 19.46 38.41
C GLU A 19 -1.64 19.84 37.30
N THR A 20 -1.52 19.24 36.10
CA THR A 20 -2.36 19.60 34.95
C THR A 20 -3.79 19.11 35.13
N ASN A 21 -4.75 20.03 35.05
CA ASN A 21 -6.17 19.75 35.14
C ASN A 21 -6.87 19.71 33.77
N ASN A 22 -8.15 19.31 33.77
CA ASN A 22 -8.98 19.28 32.56
C ASN A 22 -9.11 20.66 31.90
N ASP A 23 -9.14 21.73 32.70
CA ASP A 23 -9.29 23.10 32.22
C ASP A 23 -8.03 23.62 31.56
N ASP A 24 -6.84 23.30 32.09
CA ASP A 24 -5.56 23.68 31.48
C ASP A 24 -5.40 23.05 30.10
N LEU A 25 -5.77 21.77 29.98
CA LEU A 25 -5.80 21.05 28.71
C LEU A 25 -6.79 21.69 27.74
N LYS A 26 -7.99 22.00 28.21
CA LYS A 26 -9.02 22.62 27.38
C LYS A 26 -8.55 24.00 26.90
N PHE A 27 -7.99 24.81 27.78
CA PHE A 27 -7.46 26.13 27.46
C PHE A 27 -6.33 26.01 26.41
N TYR A 28 -5.34 25.15 26.63
CA TYR A 28 -4.20 25.00 25.74
C TYR A 28 -4.59 24.49 24.34
N PHE A 29 -5.46 23.48 24.25
CA PHE A 29 -5.84 22.86 22.98
C PHE A 29 -6.99 23.58 22.27
N SER A 30 -7.73 24.48 22.93
CA SER A 30 -8.83 25.24 22.32
C SER A 30 -8.41 26.07 21.11
N LYS A 31 -7.13 26.47 21.03
CA LYS A 31 -6.57 27.19 19.89
C LYS A 31 -6.62 26.42 18.56
N TYR A 32 -6.77 25.10 18.60
CA TYR A 32 -6.89 24.24 17.42
C TYR A 32 -8.35 23.91 17.06
N GLY A 33 -9.30 24.26 17.94
CA GLY A 33 -10.73 24.10 17.67
C GLY A 33 -11.57 23.86 18.92
N GLU A 34 -12.87 23.72 18.69
CA GLU A 34 -13.85 23.48 19.75
C GLU A 34 -13.65 22.10 20.40
N ILE A 35 -13.43 22.09 21.72
CA ILE A 35 -13.28 20.88 22.52
C ILE A 35 -14.62 20.50 23.13
N LEU A 36 -15.08 19.28 22.82
CA LEU A 36 -16.29 18.69 23.40
C LEU A 36 -16.03 18.11 24.78
N GLN A 37 -14.89 17.45 24.96
CA GLN A 37 -14.55 16.80 26.21
C GLN A 37 -13.04 16.82 26.45
N SER A 38 -12.62 17.15 27.67
CA SER A 38 -11.27 16.90 28.19
C SER A 38 -11.37 15.99 29.41
N LYS A 39 -10.55 14.93 29.46
CA LYS A 39 -10.57 13.95 30.54
C LYS A 39 -9.17 13.49 30.92
N VAL A 40 -8.64 14.07 31.99
CA VAL A 40 -7.47 13.57 32.72
C VAL A 40 -7.83 12.26 33.37
N ARG A 41 -7.00 11.23 33.16
CA ARG A 41 -7.21 9.93 33.78
C ARG A 41 -6.55 9.90 35.14
N LEU A 42 -7.29 9.41 36.12
CA LEU A 42 -6.81 9.16 37.47
C LEU A 42 -6.38 7.70 37.59
N ASN A 43 -5.36 7.45 38.39
CA ASN A 43 -4.92 6.12 38.78
C ASN A 43 -5.89 5.51 39.82
N LYS A 44 -5.64 4.28 40.25
CA LYS A 44 -6.50 3.60 41.25
C LYS A 44 -6.54 4.31 42.62
N ARG A 45 -5.57 5.20 42.90
CA ARG A 45 -5.47 5.98 44.13
C ARG A 45 -6.17 7.34 44.03
N GLY A 46 -6.75 7.67 42.87
CA GLY A 46 -7.40 8.96 42.62
C GLY A 46 -6.44 10.08 42.22
N GLU A 47 -5.14 9.80 42.06
CA GLU A 47 -4.15 10.78 41.63
C GLU A 47 -4.06 10.81 40.09
N PRO A 48 -3.65 11.93 39.48
CA PRO A 48 -3.47 12.01 38.04
C PRO A 48 -2.48 10.97 37.53
N ALA A 49 -2.88 10.20 36.51
CA ALA A 49 -2.07 9.12 35.96
C ALA A 49 -1.01 9.61 34.94
N GLY A 50 -0.90 10.93 34.73
CA GLY A 50 0.03 11.53 33.77
C GLY A 50 -0.40 11.44 32.30
N PHE A 51 -1.67 11.13 32.03
CA PHE A 51 -2.24 11.13 30.68
C PHE A 51 -3.73 11.55 30.68
N ALA A 52 -4.17 12.06 29.53
CA ALA A 52 -5.52 12.54 29.32
C ALA A 52 -6.01 12.20 27.91
N PHE A 53 -7.33 12.35 27.73
CA PHE A 53 -7.98 12.32 26.42
C PHE A 53 -8.65 13.64 26.13
N ILE A 54 -8.58 14.10 24.89
CA ILE A 54 -9.31 15.27 24.41
C ILE A 54 -10.11 14.87 23.18
N THR A 55 -11.39 15.20 23.18
CA THR A 55 -12.31 14.99 22.06
C THR A 55 -12.67 16.35 21.46
N PHE A 56 -12.36 16.56 20.19
CA PHE A 56 -12.75 17.74 19.44
C PHE A 56 -14.12 17.60 18.79
N ARG A 57 -14.70 18.73 18.38
CA ARG A 57 -15.90 18.78 17.54
C ARG A 57 -15.64 18.27 16.13
N PHE A 58 -14.46 18.53 15.58
CA PHE A 58 -14.11 18.27 14.18
C PHE A 58 -12.78 17.50 14.05
N LYS A 59 -12.70 16.60 13.04
CA LYS A 59 -11.47 15.85 12.68
C LYS A 59 -10.33 16.78 12.24
N SER A 60 -10.64 17.93 11.63
CA SER A 60 -9.64 18.92 11.21
C SER A 60 -8.80 19.45 12.39
N SER A 61 -9.43 19.67 13.55
CA SER A 61 -8.72 20.10 14.76
C SER A 61 -7.67 19.10 15.22
N VAL A 62 -7.96 17.80 15.09
CA VAL A 62 -7.00 16.73 15.40
C VAL A 62 -5.80 16.78 14.44
N ASP A 63 -6.06 16.98 13.15
CA ASP A 63 -5.01 17.14 12.15
C ASP A 63 -4.13 18.37 12.42
N ASP A 64 -4.73 19.49 12.82
CA ASP A 64 -4.01 20.73 13.12
C ASP A 64 -3.15 20.62 14.39
N VAL A 65 -3.62 19.90 15.41
CA VAL A 65 -2.80 19.55 16.57
C VAL A 65 -1.58 18.74 16.12
N MET A 66 -1.78 17.68 15.33
CA MET A 66 -0.68 16.81 14.88
C MET A 66 0.35 17.52 14.01
N LYS A 67 -0.08 18.45 13.15
CA LYS A 67 0.83 19.27 12.34
C LYS A 67 1.67 20.23 13.18
N ASN A 68 1.14 20.73 14.29
CA ASN A 68 1.79 21.73 15.14
C ASN A 68 2.54 21.14 16.35
N ARG A 69 2.99 19.87 16.25
CA ARG A 69 3.89 19.26 17.24
C ARG A 69 5.30 19.86 17.14
N ALA A 70 6.09 19.90 18.21
CA ALA A 70 5.83 19.42 19.57
C ALA A 70 4.98 20.40 20.40
N HIS A 71 4.32 19.88 21.44
CA HIS A 71 3.50 20.68 22.36
C HIS A 71 4.10 20.70 23.76
N PHE A 72 4.03 21.85 24.43
CA PHE A 72 4.55 22.04 25.78
C PHE A 72 3.47 22.59 26.70
N LEU A 73 3.35 22.00 27.88
CA LEU A 73 2.44 22.46 28.93
C LEU A 73 3.11 22.28 30.29
N HIS A 74 3.07 23.31 31.13
CA HIS A 74 3.76 23.33 32.43
C HIS A 74 5.25 22.93 32.34
N GLY A 75 5.94 23.39 31.30
CA GLY A 75 7.36 23.10 31.08
C GLY A 75 7.68 21.66 30.65
N ARG A 76 6.67 20.81 30.40
CA ARG A 76 6.85 19.44 29.91
C ARG A 76 6.39 19.30 28.48
N GLU A 77 7.16 18.56 27.69
CA GLU A 77 6.75 18.15 26.34
C GLU A 77 5.67 17.06 26.42
N LEU A 78 4.56 17.27 25.73
CA LEU A 78 3.43 16.36 25.71
C LEU A 78 3.59 15.33 24.59
N PHE A 79 3.33 14.06 24.91
CA PHE A 79 3.23 13.01 23.90
C PHE A 79 1.80 12.94 23.35
N VAL A 80 1.58 13.54 22.18
CA VAL A 80 0.25 13.58 21.55
C VAL A 80 0.14 12.54 20.45
N LYS A 81 -0.90 11.70 20.52
CA LYS A 81 -1.20 10.63 19.55
C LYS A 81 -2.69 10.59 19.24
N ARG A 82 -3.06 10.11 18.05
CA ARG A 82 -4.48 9.85 17.75
C ARG A 82 -4.97 8.72 18.63
N GLN A 83 -6.18 8.86 19.16
CA GLN A 83 -6.75 7.83 20.00
C GLN A 83 -7.33 6.71 19.15
N ILE A 84 -6.73 5.52 19.24
CA ILE A 84 -7.19 4.36 18.48
C ILE A 84 -8.09 3.49 19.36
N LEU A 85 -9.37 3.45 19.01
CA LEU A 85 -10.37 2.62 19.67
C LEU A 85 -10.51 1.29 18.91
N TYR A 86 -9.81 0.25 19.37
CA TYR A 86 -9.94 -1.10 18.82
C TYR A 86 -11.01 -1.93 19.54
N ASP A 87 -11.56 -2.90 18.83
CA ASP A 87 -12.20 -4.05 19.46
C ASP A 87 -11.16 -4.87 20.25
N ASN A 88 -11.56 -5.46 21.38
CA ASN A 88 -10.72 -5.74 22.56
C ASN A 88 -9.47 -6.64 22.38
N GLN A 89 -9.21 -7.21 21.19
CA GLN A 89 -8.20 -8.25 20.97
C GLN A 89 -6.74 -7.74 20.86
N TYR A 90 -6.50 -6.45 20.60
CA TYR A 90 -5.14 -5.90 20.33
C TYR A 90 -4.66 -4.88 21.37
N ARG A 91 -5.03 -5.05 22.65
CA ARG A 91 -4.76 -4.08 23.73
C ARG A 91 -3.28 -3.73 23.96
N HIS A 92 -2.35 -4.61 23.59
CA HIS A 92 -0.90 -4.42 23.77
C HIS A 92 -0.25 -3.54 22.68
N GLU A 93 -0.98 -3.26 21.59
CA GLU A 93 -0.48 -2.50 20.43
C GLU A 93 -0.89 -1.01 20.47
N ARG A 94 -1.69 -0.62 21.46
CA ARG A 94 -2.43 0.67 21.50
C ARG A 94 -1.56 1.92 21.50
N ASN A 95 -0.38 1.88 22.12
CA ASN A 95 0.34 3.11 22.46
C ASN A 95 1.73 3.22 21.82
N LYS A 96 2.18 2.21 21.08
CA LYS A 96 3.48 2.29 20.39
C LYS A 96 3.31 3.12 19.13
N SER A 97 4.08 4.19 19.03
CA SER A 97 4.25 4.94 17.78
C SER A 97 5.14 4.10 16.88
N SER A 98 4.68 3.85 15.66
CA SER A 98 5.46 3.19 14.64
C SER A 98 5.34 4.01 13.37
N THR A 99 6.46 4.29 12.73
CA THR A 99 6.49 4.83 11.37
C THR A 99 6.30 3.75 10.31
N LYS A 100 6.16 2.49 10.75
CA LYS A 100 6.08 1.32 9.89
C LYS A 100 4.70 0.69 9.94
N LEU A 101 4.17 0.42 8.76
CA LEU A 101 2.88 -0.20 8.52
C LEU A 101 3.10 -1.54 7.81
N LEU A 102 2.50 -2.59 8.35
CA LEU A 102 2.35 -3.87 7.68
C LEU A 102 1.02 -3.90 6.93
N VAL A 103 1.10 -4.22 5.64
CA VAL A 103 -0.05 -4.33 4.75
C VAL A 103 -0.07 -5.73 4.16
N TYR A 104 -1.19 -6.42 4.32
CA TYR A 104 -1.45 -7.72 3.71
C TYR A 104 -2.27 -7.50 2.45
N SER A 105 -1.66 -7.72 1.29
CA SER A 105 -2.32 -7.52 0.01
C SER A 105 -1.73 -8.37 -1.11
N TYR A 106 -2.58 -8.79 -2.05
CA TYR A 106 -2.17 -9.46 -3.29
C TYR A 106 -1.85 -8.48 -4.42
N GLU A 107 -2.09 -7.18 -4.18
CA GLU A 107 -1.87 -6.12 -5.15
C GLU A 107 -0.39 -5.86 -5.39
N ASN A 108 -0.10 -5.20 -6.52
CA ASN A 108 1.26 -4.79 -6.87
C ASN A 108 1.75 -3.64 -5.99
N GLU A 109 3.07 -3.55 -5.84
CA GLU A 109 3.75 -2.48 -5.10
C GLU A 109 3.33 -1.07 -5.57
N ASP A 110 3.24 -0.84 -6.88
CA ASP A 110 2.90 0.47 -7.44
C ASP A 110 1.50 0.95 -7.04
N ILE A 111 0.54 0.01 -6.98
CA ILE A 111 -0.84 0.29 -6.59
C ILE A 111 -0.90 0.66 -5.11
N LEU A 112 -0.24 -0.14 -4.27
CA LEU A 112 -0.14 0.12 -2.84
C LEU A 112 0.52 1.47 -2.57
N LYS A 113 1.63 1.75 -3.26
CA LYS A 113 2.34 3.01 -3.15
C LYS A 113 1.44 4.19 -3.50
N LYS A 114 0.78 4.15 -4.67
CA LYS A 114 -0.14 5.20 -5.11
C LYS A 114 -1.30 5.43 -4.14
N TYR A 115 -1.84 4.37 -3.55
CA TYR A 115 -2.91 4.48 -2.56
C TYR A 115 -2.45 5.12 -1.25
N PHE A 116 -1.35 4.61 -0.68
CA PHE A 116 -0.87 5.09 0.63
C PHE A 116 -0.15 6.44 0.56
N GLU A 117 0.34 6.84 -0.61
CA GLU A 117 0.90 8.17 -0.86
C GLU A 117 -0.12 9.29 -0.65
N TYR A 118 -1.42 9.02 -0.77
CA TYR A 118 -2.49 9.96 -0.43
C TYR A 118 -2.51 10.34 1.06
N TYR A 119 -2.08 9.44 1.94
CA TYR A 119 -2.04 9.71 3.38
C TYR A 119 -0.78 10.46 3.80
N GLY A 120 0.32 10.26 3.08
CA GLY A 120 1.58 10.95 3.32
C GLY A 120 2.77 10.30 2.62
N GLN A 121 3.93 10.92 2.79
CA GLN A 121 5.15 10.52 2.09
C GLN A 121 5.67 9.15 2.57
N ILE A 122 5.80 8.22 1.61
CA ILE A 122 6.39 6.89 1.83
C ILE A 122 7.90 7.00 1.62
N LEU A 123 8.68 6.61 2.63
CA LEU A 123 10.14 6.56 2.57
C LEU A 123 10.64 5.27 1.92
N ASN A 124 10.01 4.15 2.27
CA ASN A 124 10.41 2.84 1.77
C ASN A 124 9.21 1.90 1.69
N LEU A 125 9.20 1.01 0.70
CA LEU A 125 8.25 -0.08 0.57
C LEU A 125 9.06 -1.36 0.35
N GLU A 126 8.92 -2.31 1.28
CA GLU A 126 9.68 -3.56 1.29
C GLU A 126 8.71 -4.73 1.25
N TYR A 127 8.85 -5.62 0.26
CA TYR A 127 8.15 -6.91 0.26
C TYR A 127 8.81 -7.84 1.28
N LYS A 128 8.07 -8.25 2.32
CA LYS A 128 8.57 -9.18 3.33
C LYS A 128 8.40 -10.63 2.88
N ASN A 129 7.20 -11.18 2.96
CA ASN A 129 6.88 -12.59 2.65
C ASN A 129 5.38 -12.78 2.40
N GLU A 130 4.96 -13.85 1.72
CA GLU A 130 3.56 -14.33 1.63
C GLU A 130 2.44 -13.28 1.51
N LYS A 131 2.66 -12.17 0.78
CA LYS A 131 1.74 -11.02 0.57
C LYS A 131 1.78 -9.92 1.64
N GLU A 132 2.84 -9.91 2.43
CA GLU A 132 3.14 -8.85 3.39
C GLU A 132 4.06 -7.79 2.76
N TYR A 133 3.59 -6.56 2.77
CA TYR A 133 4.35 -5.36 2.45
C TYR A 133 4.60 -4.55 3.71
N LEU A 134 5.84 -4.13 3.90
CA LEU A 134 6.23 -3.21 4.95
C LEU A 134 6.43 -1.82 4.35
N LEU A 135 5.53 -0.90 4.68
CA LEU A 135 5.65 0.50 4.33
C LEU A 135 6.30 1.26 5.48
N THR A 136 7.28 2.10 5.18
CA THR A 136 7.89 3.03 6.14
C THR A 136 7.53 4.45 5.73
N PHE A 137 6.92 5.20 6.64
CA PHE A 137 6.55 6.60 6.48
C PHE A 137 7.53 7.52 7.21
N ASN A 138 7.48 8.81 6.89
CA ASN A 138 8.26 9.83 7.59
C ASN A 138 7.74 10.11 9.02
N ASP A 139 6.44 9.96 9.26
CA ASP A 139 5.76 10.29 10.51
C ASP A 139 4.88 9.12 10.98
N TYR A 140 4.79 8.95 12.30
CA TYR A 140 3.91 7.94 12.90
C TYR A 140 2.44 8.36 12.86
N ASP A 141 2.14 9.66 12.74
CA ASP A 141 0.75 10.15 12.64
C ASP A 141 0.04 9.61 11.40
N ILE A 142 0.77 9.44 10.30
CA ILE A 142 0.26 8.87 9.05
C ILE A 142 -0.19 7.43 9.29
N VAL A 143 0.63 6.64 9.98
CA VAL A 143 0.31 5.25 10.33
C VAL A 143 -0.91 5.19 11.24
N ASP A 144 -0.98 6.06 12.25
CA ASP A 144 -2.14 6.13 13.14
C ASP A 144 -3.42 6.50 12.38
N LYS A 145 -3.36 7.47 11.46
CA LYS A 145 -4.49 7.88 10.61
C LYS A 145 -4.97 6.72 9.73
N ILE A 146 -4.07 6.01 9.06
CA ILE A 146 -4.40 4.83 8.24
C ILE A 146 -5.12 3.78 9.10
N ILE A 147 -4.57 3.46 10.28
CA ILE A 147 -5.16 2.44 11.14
C ILE A 147 -6.58 2.79 11.63
N ILE A 148 -6.87 4.08 11.79
CA ILE A 148 -8.19 4.58 12.20
C ILE A 148 -9.17 4.56 11.01
N ASP A 149 -8.72 4.92 9.80
CA ASP A 149 -9.54 5.02 8.58
C ASP A 149 -9.90 3.64 7.96
N LYS A 150 -9.98 2.56 8.75
CA LYS A 150 -10.41 1.22 8.29
C LYS A 150 -11.92 1.19 8.01
N PRO A 151 -12.41 0.36 7.06
CA PRO A 151 -11.66 -0.58 6.22
C PRO A 151 -11.03 0.06 4.98
N HIS A 152 -9.90 -0.48 4.50
CA HIS A 152 -9.27 -0.05 3.25
C HIS A 152 -9.61 -1.03 2.14
N ILE A 153 -10.10 -0.52 1.01
CA ILE A 153 -10.54 -1.33 -0.13
C ILE A 153 -9.72 -0.94 -1.37
N LEU A 154 -9.05 -1.92 -1.97
CA LEU A 154 -8.31 -1.79 -3.23
C LEU A 154 -8.86 -2.79 -4.24
N HIS A 155 -9.27 -2.32 -5.42
CA HIS A 155 -9.89 -3.16 -6.46
C HIS A 155 -11.04 -4.06 -5.95
N GLY A 156 -11.83 -3.58 -4.99
CA GLY A 156 -12.92 -4.34 -4.38
C GLY A 156 -12.50 -5.35 -3.31
N ILE A 157 -11.20 -5.45 -3.00
CA ILE A 157 -10.65 -6.33 -1.98
C ILE A 157 -10.29 -5.51 -0.73
N GLU A 158 -10.79 -5.94 0.42
CA GLU A 158 -10.39 -5.36 1.70
C GLU A 158 -8.94 -5.76 2.04
N ILE A 159 -8.08 -4.77 2.19
CA ILE A 159 -6.69 -4.98 2.61
C ILE A 159 -6.59 -4.90 4.12
N GLN A 160 -5.85 -5.84 4.71
CA GLN A 160 -5.61 -5.82 6.15
C GLN A 160 -4.35 -5.03 6.46
N VAL A 161 -4.48 -4.03 7.33
CA VAL A 161 -3.36 -3.18 7.75
C VAL A 161 -3.14 -3.29 9.26
N ARG A 162 -1.88 -3.36 9.67
CA ARG A 162 -1.44 -3.45 11.07
C ARG A 162 -0.18 -2.61 11.28
N LYS A 163 0.05 -2.15 12.50
CA LYS A 163 1.32 -1.50 12.84
C LYS A 163 2.42 -2.55 12.88
N ASP A 164 3.60 -2.24 12.33
CA ASP A 164 4.76 -3.12 12.50
C ASP A 164 5.27 -3.00 13.94
N MET A 165 5.26 -4.13 14.65
CA MET A 165 5.69 -4.21 16.05
C MET A 165 7.16 -4.60 16.22
N CYS A 166 7.89 -4.82 15.11
CA CYS A 166 9.30 -5.20 15.16
C CYS A 166 10.13 -4.16 15.93
N GLU A 167 10.47 -4.50 17.17
CA GLU A 167 11.52 -3.87 17.93
C GLU A 167 12.85 -4.10 17.22
N LYS A 168 13.30 -3.12 16.44
CA LYS A 168 14.75 -2.98 16.30
C LYS A 168 15.26 -2.55 17.69
N LYS A 169 15.63 -3.53 18.52
CA LYS A 169 16.74 -3.32 19.43
C LYS A 169 17.90 -2.97 18.51
N GLU A 170 18.31 -1.71 18.48
CA GLU A 170 19.63 -1.37 17.99
C GLU A 170 20.65 -1.98 18.96
N THR A 171 20.84 -3.29 18.87
CA THR A 171 22.10 -3.88 19.30
C THR A 171 23.13 -3.34 18.32
N THR A 172 23.82 -2.29 18.73
CA THR A 172 25.21 -2.06 18.33
C THR A 172 25.96 -3.36 18.57
N VAL A 173 26.01 -4.23 17.55
CA VAL A 173 26.99 -5.30 17.49
C VAL A 173 28.31 -4.59 17.25
N ILE A 174 28.94 -4.19 18.35
CA ILE A 174 30.36 -3.86 18.38
C ILE A 174 31.04 -5.12 17.83
N ASN A 175 31.51 -4.99 16.60
CA ASN A 175 32.22 -6.00 15.87
C ASN A 175 33.51 -6.33 16.65
N ARG A 176 33.45 -7.37 17.50
CA ARG A 176 34.59 -7.88 18.24
C ARG A 176 34.69 -9.37 18.02
N ARG A 177 35.69 -9.69 17.20
CA ARG A 177 36.33 -11.00 16.94
C ARG A 177 35.56 -11.96 16.03
N CYS A 178 36.03 -12.02 14.79
CA CYS A 178 36.84 -13.15 14.35
C CYS A 178 38.07 -12.62 13.59
N ARG A 179 39.24 -12.68 14.24
CA ARG A 179 40.53 -12.72 13.54
C ARG A 179 40.63 -14.12 12.94
N PHE A 180 40.87 -14.23 11.63
CA PHE A 180 42.06 -14.90 11.10
C PHE A 180 42.28 -14.46 9.64
N SER A 181 43.55 -14.18 9.38
CA SER A 181 44.16 -13.49 8.25
C SER A 181 44.26 -14.36 7.00
N VAL A 182 44.01 -13.78 5.82
CA VAL A 182 44.75 -14.13 4.60
C VAL A 182 45.12 -12.83 3.89
N VAL A 183 46.41 -12.68 3.68
CA VAL A 183 47.11 -11.61 2.96
C VAL A 183 46.75 -11.71 1.48
N VAL A 184 46.39 -10.59 0.83
CA VAL A 184 46.51 -10.47 -0.62
C VAL A 184 47.32 -9.21 -0.88
N SER A 185 48.56 -9.42 -1.32
CA SER A 185 49.44 -8.40 -1.87
C SER A 185 49.09 -8.15 -3.33
N ASP A 186 48.93 -6.89 -3.69
CA ASP A 186 48.84 -6.40 -5.06
C ASP A 186 50.08 -6.79 -5.88
N THR A 187 49.90 -7.17 -7.14
CA THR A 187 50.77 -6.77 -8.26
C THR A 187 50.08 -6.97 -9.62
N ASN A 188 50.40 -6.03 -10.52
CA ASN A 188 49.88 -5.82 -11.86
C ASN A 188 50.49 -6.74 -12.95
N LEU A 189 49.74 -6.84 -14.07
CA LEU A 189 50.16 -6.91 -15.48
C LEU A 189 51.14 -8.02 -15.95
N ASN A 190 50.67 -8.93 -16.83
CA ASN A 190 51.01 -8.94 -18.27
C ASN A 190 50.50 -10.18 -19.05
N SER A 191 49.98 -9.88 -20.24
CA SER A 191 49.82 -10.63 -21.51
C SER A 191 50.53 -11.99 -21.71
N SER A 192 49.82 -13.00 -22.28
CA SER A 192 49.87 -13.35 -23.73
C SER A 192 49.53 -14.83 -24.07
N THR A 193 48.91 -15.01 -25.25
CA THR A 193 49.05 -16.14 -26.21
C THR A 193 48.09 -17.35 -26.16
N ILE A 194 47.01 -17.23 -26.95
CA ILE A 194 46.53 -18.11 -28.06
C ILE A 194 46.74 -19.63 -27.94
N LEU A 195 45.63 -20.39 -27.98
CA LEU A 195 45.48 -21.50 -28.93
C LEU A 195 44.01 -21.80 -29.24
N THR A 196 43.64 -21.54 -30.49
CA THR A 196 42.39 -21.92 -31.13
C THR A 196 42.36 -23.41 -31.46
N THR A 197 41.27 -24.10 -31.12
CA THR A 197 40.79 -25.25 -31.92
C THR A 197 39.27 -25.20 -32.06
N SER A 198 38.86 -24.98 -33.30
CA SER A 198 37.50 -25.07 -33.79
C SER A 198 37.03 -26.53 -33.84
N THR A 199 35.91 -26.85 -33.22
CA THR A 199 35.09 -28.01 -33.62
C THR A 199 33.61 -27.66 -33.50
N THR A 200 32.97 -27.75 -34.66
CA THR A 200 31.55 -27.58 -34.98
C THR A 200 30.61 -28.31 -34.02
N LYS A 201 29.73 -27.58 -33.33
CA LYS A 201 28.50 -28.11 -32.73
C LYS A 201 27.30 -27.48 -33.42
N SER A 202 26.44 -28.35 -33.92
CA SER A 202 25.14 -28.09 -34.55
C SER A 202 24.34 -27.01 -33.81
N LYS A 203 23.98 -25.95 -34.53
CA LYS A 203 22.96 -24.97 -34.15
C LYS A 203 21.66 -25.69 -33.81
N ILE A 204 21.35 -25.78 -32.53
CA ILE A 204 19.97 -25.84 -32.07
C ILE A 204 19.58 -24.37 -31.92
N ASN A 205 18.56 -23.94 -32.67
CA ASN A 205 18.06 -22.57 -32.64
C ASN A 205 17.51 -22.26 -31.24
N GLU A 206 18.29 -21.58 -30.41
CA GLU A 206 17.77 -20.84 -29.26
C GLU A 206 16.98 -19.65 -29.79
N PRO A 207 15.71 -19.44 -29.37
CA PRO A 207 14.98 -18.24 -29.74
C PRO A 207 15.73 -17.03 -29.14
N ASN A 208 16.09 -16.09 -30.00
CA ASN A 208 16.89 -14.92 -29.67
C ASN A 208 16.15 -14.11 -28.60
N VAL A 209 16.76 -13.88 -27.43
CA VAL A 209 16.15 -13.18 -26.29
C VAL A 209 15.64 -11.79 -26.69
N ASN A 210 16.28 -11.16 -27.69
CA ASN A 210 15.87 -9.87 -28.25
C ASN A 210 14.55 -9.92 -29.04
N ASP A 211 14.22 -11.05 -29.67
CA ASP A 211 12.97 -11.23 -30.43
C ASP A 211 11.79 -11.41 -29.45
N LEU A 212 12.01 -12.09 -28.32
CA LEU A 212 11.02 -12.24 -27.24
C LEU A 212 10.76 -10.92 -26.48
N GLU A 213 11.79 -10.10 -26.27
CA GLU A 213 11.63 -8.77 -25.67
C GLU A 213 10.84 -7.83 -26.59
N ALA A 214 11.06 -7.91 -27.91
CA ALA A 214 10.29 -7.17 -28.90
C ALA A 214 8.82 -7.62 -28.94
N GLU A 215 8.56 -8.93 -28.83
CA GLU A 215 7.19 -9.48 -28.79
C GLU A 215 6.45 -9.10 -27.50
N ILE A 216 7.14 -9.06 -26.35
CA ILE A 216 6.58 -8.56 -25.09
C ILE A 216 6.28 -7.06 -25.16
N LEU A 217 7.14 -6.26 -25.80
CA LEU A 217 6.91 -4.83 -25.97
C LEU A 217 5.71 -4.58 -26.88
N TYR A 218 5.60 -5.33 -27.98
CA TYR A 218 4.44 -5.28 -28.88
C TYR A 218 3.12 -5.62 -28.18
N LEU A 219 3.12 -6.68 -27.36
CA LEU A 219 1.92 -7.05 -26.58
C LEU A 219 1.57 -6.02 -25.51
N LYS A 220 2.55 -5.34 -24.90
CA LYS A 220 2.33 -4.23 -23.97
C LYS A 220 1.70 -3.02 -24.66
N ASP A 221 2.16 -2.67 -25.85
CA ASP A 221 1.62 -1.56 -26.62
C ASP A 221 0.19 -1.85 -27.10
N GLN A 222 -0.10 -3.10 -27.51
CA GLN A 222 -1.47 -3.50 -27.81
C GLN A 222 -2.41 -3.40 -26.60
N LEU A 223 -1.96 -3.86 -25.43
CA LEU A 223 -2.73 -3.71 -24.19
C LEU A 223 -2.99 -2.25 -23.84
N LYS A 224 -1.98 -1.38 -24.00
CA LYS A 224 -2.11 0.06 -23.74
C LYS A 224 -3.08 0.72 -24.70
N SER A 225 -3.03 0.36 -25.98
CA SER A 225 -3.99 0.84 -27.00
C SER A 225 -5.42 0.41 -26.68
N MET A 226 -5.62 -0.85 -26.26
CA MET A 226 -6.94 -1.32 -25.85
C MET A 226 -7.45 -0.56 -24.61
N THR A 227 -6.61 -0.31 -23.61
CA THR A 227 -7.03 0.44 -22.41
C THR A 227 -7.43 1.88 -22.74
N THR A 228 -6.70 2.57 -23.63
CA THR A 228 -7.07 3.93 -24.05
C THR A 228 -8.38 3.96 -24.85
N GLU A 229 -8.65 2.93 -25.64
CA GLU A 229 -9.92 2.82 -26.36
C GLU A 229 -11.11 2.58 -25.41
N PHE A 230 -10.89 1.84 -24.33
CA PHE A 230 -11.91 1.68 -23.28
C PHE A 230 -12.13 2.97 -22.48
N GLU A 231 -11.08 3.69 -22.12
CA GLU A 231 -11.17 4.96 -21.39
C GLU A 231 -11.96 6.01 -22.20
N THR A 232 -11.67 6.13 -23.50
CA THR A 232 -12.40 7.05 -24.40
C THR A 232 -13.88 6.67 -24.54
N LYS A 233 -14.22 5.37 -24.68
CA LYS A 233 -15.61 4.91 -24.69
C LYS A 233 -16.35 5.22 -23.39
N ILE A 234 -15.69 5.13 -22.23
CA ILE A 234 -16.28 5.50 -20.94
C ILE A 234 -16.54 7.01 -20.88
N GLU A 235 -15.64 7.82 -21.41
CA GLU A 235 -15.76 9.28 -21.43
C GLU A 235 -16.89 9.73 -22.36
N ASP A 236 -17.01 9.12 -23.55
CA ASP A 236 -18.12 9.35 -24.49
C ASP A 236 -19.49 8.95 -23.89
N MET A 237 -19.56 7.84 -23.15
CA MET A 237 -20.78 7.45 -22.44
C MET A 237 -21.18 8.47 -21.38
N LYS A 238 -20.22 9.04 -20.64
CA LYS A 238 -20.48 10.08 -19.64
C LYS A 238 -20.99 11.37 -20.29
N ILE A 239 -20.38 11.78 -21.40
CA ILE A 239 -20.81 12.97 -22.16
C ILE A 239 -22.25 12.79 -22.67
N ASN A 240 -22.57 11.63 -23.26
CA ASN A 240 -23.91 11.33 -23.76
C ASN A 240 -24.96 11.30 -22.63
N GLN A 241 -24.63 10.73 -21.47
CA GLN A 241 -25.51 10.80 -20.29
C GLN A 241 -25.76 12.24 -19.85
N HIS A 242 -24.72 13.09 -19.84
CA HIS A 242 -24.85 14.49 -19.43
C HIS A 242 -25.70 15.30 -20.41
N GLU A 243 -25.56 15.07 -21.73
CA GLU A 243 -26.42 15.68 -22.75
C GLU A 243 -27.88 15.24 -22.63
N LYS A 244 -28.14 13.96 -22.32
CA LYS A 244 -29.51 13.45 -22.08
C LYS A 244 -30.14 14.10 -20.85
N ILE A 245 -29.39 14.28 -19.75
CA ILE A 245 -29.86 14.96 -18.54
C ILE A 245 -30.15 16.44 -18.81
N ASN A 246 -29.30 17.12 -19.57
CA ASN A 246 -29.53 18.53 -19.92
C ASN A 246 -30.78 18.70 -20.80
N LYS A 247 -30.98 17.84 -21.81
CA LYS A 247 -32.23 17.82 -22.60
C LYS A 247 -33.48 17.56 -21.74
N MET A 248 -33.37 16.71 -20.72
CA MET A 248 -34.46 16.42 -19.78
C MET A 248 -34.78 17.63 -18.88
N ASN A 249 -33.76 18.34 -18.39
CA ASN A 249 -33.92 19.57 -17.63
C ASN A 249 -34.56 20.68 -18.49
N ASP A 250 -34.14 20.83 -19.74
CA ASP A 250 -34.70 21.79 -20.69
C ASP A 250 -36.18 21.51 -20.99
N LEU A 251 -36.58 20.24 -21.11
CA LEU A 251 -37.98 19.83 -21.31
C LEU A 251 -38.84 20.05 -20.07
N THR A 252 -38.25 19.91 -18.88
CA THR A 252 -38.92 20.14 -17.59
C THR A 252 -39.16 21.63 -17.36
N ILE A 253 -38.23 22.49 -17.80
CA ILE A 253 -38.38 23.95 -17.76
C ILE A 253 -39.47 24.44 -18.75
N LEU A 254 -39.68 23.75 -19.87
CA LEU A 254 -40.69 24.13 -20.88
C LEU A 254 -42.13 23.65 -20.58
N GLY A 255 -42.37 22.91 -19.49
CA GLY A 255 -43.72 22.54 -19.02
C GLY A 255 -44.55 21.65 -19.95
N ARG A 256 -43.91 20.89 -20.86
CA ARG A 256 -44.59 20.18 -21.95
C ARG A 256 -44.80 18.67 -21.77
N THR A 257 -44.34 18.05 -20.69
CA THR A 257 -44.47 16.60 -20.49
C THR A 257 -45.31 16.26 -19.26
N THR A 258 -46.22 15.29 -19.42
CA THR A 258 -47.06 14.82 -18.31
C THR A 258 -46.25 13.91 -17.39
N GLN A 259 -46.55 13.88 -16.08
CA GLN A 259 -45.84 13.07 -15.08
C GLN A 259 -45.73 11.57 -15.45
N ASN A 260 -46.66 11.05 -16.24
CA ASN A 260 -46.67 9.66 -16.67
C ASN A 260 -45.62 9.36 -17.75
N GLU A 261 -45.41 10.27 -18.70
CA GLU A 261 -44.40 10.11 -19.76
C GLU A 261 -42.98 10.22 -19.18
N LEU A 262 -42.78 11.09 -18.18
CA LEU A 262 -41.51 11.20 -17.45
C LEU A 262 -41.19 9.90 -16.70
N LYS A 263 -42.19 9.26 -16.09
CA LYS A 263 -42.01 7.99 -15.39
C LYS A 263 -41.62 6.87 -16.34
N GLU A 264 -42.26 6.78 -17.50
CA GLU A 264 -41.99 5.76 -18.51
C GLU A 264 -40.59 5.91 -19.14
N ILE A 265 -40.14 7.15 -19.36
CA ILE A 265 -38.77 7.45 -19.82
C ILE A 265 -37.74 7.09 -18.75
N TYR A 266 -38.02 7.38 -17.48
CA TYR A 266 -37.12 7.07 -16.38
C TYR A 266 -36.98 5.55 -16.18
N GLU A 267 -38.07 4.79 -16.32
CA GLU A 267 -38.05 3.33 -16.25
C GLU A 267 -37.23 2.72 -17.38
N LYS A 268 -37.41 3.18 -18.63
CA LYS A 268 -36.60 2.72 -19.78
C LYS A 268 -35.12 3.06 -19.63
N MET A 269 -34.79 4.25 -19.14
CA MET A 269 -33.40 4.62 -18.85
C MET A 269 -32.77 3.73 -17.78
N ASN A 270 -33.53 3.37 -16.75
CA ASN A 270 -33.05 2.52 -15.67
C ASN A 270 -32.83 1.08 -16.15
N GLU A 271 -33.67 0.58 -17.06
CA GLU A 271 -33.49 -0.71 -17.71
C GLU A 271 -32.22 -0.75 -18.59
N GLU A 272 -32.02 0.26 -19.45
CA GLU A 272 -30.80 0.38 -20.27
C GLU A 272 -29.53 0.45 -19.40
N TYR A 273 -29.58 1.21 -18.31
CA TYR A 273 -28.47 1.32 -17.36
C TYR A 273 -28.14 -0.02 -16.70
N ASN A 274 -29.17 -0.77 -16.27
CA ASN A 274 -28.97 -2.08 -15.65
C ASN A 274 -28.43 -3.12 -16.63
N LEU A 275 -28.84 -3.06 -17.90
CA LEU A 275 -28.29 -3.91 -18.97
C LEU A 275 -26.80 -3.61 -19.21
N ALA A 276 -26.44 -2.34 -19.36
CA ALA A 276 -25.05 -1.91 -19.56
C ALA A 276 -24.15 -2.24 -18.33
N LYS A 277 -24.71 -2.20 -17.13
CA LYS A 277 -24.02 -2.61 -15.91
C LYS A 277 -23.72 -4.12 -15.92
N ASN A 278 -24.69 -4.95 -16.29
CA ASN A 278 -24.52 -6.40 -16.37
C ASN A 278 -23.53 -6.81 -17.48
N GLU A 279 -23.49 -6.10 -18.60
CA GLU A 279 -22.50 -6.32 -19.66
C GLU A 279 -21.08 -5.97 -19.20
N ASN A 280 -20.90 -4.88 -18.47
CA ASN A 280 -19.61 -4.52 -17.87
C ASN A 280 -19.14 -5.52 -16.81
N GLU A 281 -20.05 -6.07 -15.99
CA GLU A 281 -19.71 -7.12 -15.03
C GLU A 281 -19.22 -8.39 -15.75
N LYS A 282 -19.88 -8.81 -16.85
CA LYS A 282 -19.42 -9.93 -17.69
C LYS A 282 -18.07 -9.65 -18.36
N LEU A 283 -17.83 -8.43 -18.83
CA LEU A 283 -16.56 -8.05 -19.44
C LEU A 283 -15.42 -8.04 -18.42
N ASN A 284 -15.69 -7.61 -17.19
CA ASN A 284 -14.75 -7.67 -16.07
C ASN A 284 -14.43 -9.12 -15.68
N GLU A 285 -15.41 -10.01 -15.63
CA GLU A 285 -15.16 -11.44 -15.39
C GLU A 285 -14.25 -12.05 -16.48
N LEU A 286 -14.47 -11.71 -17.75
CA LEU A 286 -13.62 -12.13 -18.86
C LEU A 286 -12.20 -11.55 -18.74
N TYR A 287 -12.06 -10.28 -18.37
CA TYR A 287 -10.77 -9.64 -18.16
C TYR A 287 -10.00 -10.31 -17.00
N VAL A 288 -10.64 -10.49 -15.85
CA VAL A 288 -10.06 -11.17 -14.68
C VAL A 288 -9.63 -12.59 -15.02
N SER A 289 -10.46 -13.34 -15.75
CA SER A 289 -10.13 -14.69 -16.22
C SER A 289 -8.92 -14.70 -17.16
N SER A 290 -8.82 -13.73 -18.08
CA SER A 290 -7.68 -13.60 -18.99
C SER A 290 -6.38 -13.22 -18.27
N VAL A 291 -6.44 -12.35 -17.27
CA VAL A 291 -5.29 -11.93 -16.45
C VAL A 291 -4.83 -13.08 -15.57
N LEU A 292 -5.76 -13.83 -14.98
CA LEU A 292 -5.45 -15.00 -14.16
C LEU A 292 -4.82 -16.12 -14.99
N ASN A 293 -5.29 -16.36 -16.22
CA ASN A 293 -4.67 -17.29 -17.16
C ASN A 293 -3.25 -16.86 -17.54
N ASN A 294 -3.03 -15.58 -17.84
CA ASN A 294 -1.69 -15.03 -18.09
C ASN A 294 -0.76 -15.17 -16.88
N PHE A 295 -1.27 -14.97 -15.67
CA PHE A 295 -0.50 -15.13 -14.44
C PHE A 295 -0.11 -16.60 -14.20
N ASN A 296 -1.06 -17.52 -14.43
CA ASN A 296 -0.79 -18.96 -14.33
C ASN A 296 0.24 -19.42 -15.37
N MET A 297 0.17 -18.92 -16.60
CA MET A 297 1.16 -19.16 -17.66
C MET A 297 2.55 -18.62 -17.28
N ARG A 298 2.65 -17.42 -16.70
CA ARG A 298 3.93 -16.89 -16.19
C ARG A 298 4.49 -17.74 -15.05
N ARG A 299 3.63 -18.28 -14.18
CA ARG A 299 4.02 -19.14 -13.06
C ARG A 299 4.51 -20.51 -13.53
N THR A 300 3.87 -21.11 -14.52
CA THR A 300 4.32 -22.37 -15.13
C THR A 300 5.61 -22.17 -15.90
N TYR A 301 5.75 -21.09 -16.67
CA TYR A 301 6.98 -20.73 -17.38
C TYR A 301 8.15 -20.47 -16.42
N SER A 302 7.94 -19.70 -15.35
CA SER A 302 8.96 -19.45 -14.32
C SER A 302 9.42 -20.74 -13.62
N LYS A 303 8.50 -21.67 -13.34
CA LYS A 303 8.84 -23.01 -12.81
C LYS A 303 9.64 -23.83 -13.82
N ALA A 304 9.26 -23.82 -15.10
CA ALA A 304 9.97 -24.52 -16.16
C ALA A 304 11.41 -24.00 -16.32
N VAL A 305 11.61 -22.68 -16.33
CA VAL A 305 12.93 -22.05 -16.40
C VAL A 305 13.82 -22.39 -15.20
N LYS A 306 13.26 -22.42 -13.98
CA LYS A 306 14.01 -22.85 -12.78
C LYS A 306 14.42 -24.32 -12.85
N ASN A 307 13.55 -25.19 -13.33
CA ASN A 307 13.84 -26.61 -13.50
C ASN A 307 14.95 -26.86 -14.53
N GLU A 308 14.93 -26.12 -15.65
CA GLU A 308 15.95 -26.28 -16.68
C GLU A 308 17.33 -25.77 -16.21
N LYS A 309 17.38 -24.64 -15.48
CA LYS A 309 18.62 -24.16 -14.84
C LYS A 309 19.20 -25.18 -13.85
N LEU A 310 18.35 -25.84 -13.06
CA LEU A 310 18.78 -26.89 -12.13
C LEU A 310 19.34 -28.12 -12.86
N ARG A 311 18.73 -28.49 -14.00
CA ARG A 311 19.20 -29.58 -14.84
C ARG A 311 20.57 -29.28 -15.47
N CYS A 312 20.76 -28.06 -15.99
CA CYS A 312 22.04 -27.60 -16.52
C CYS A 312 23.14 -27.63 -15.45
N SER A 313 22.87 -27.12 -14.24
CA SER A 313 23.82 -27.16 -13.12
C SER A 313 24.21 -28.58 -12.71
N LYS A 314 23.25 -29.53 -12.71
CA LYS A 314 23.55 -30.95 -12.44
C LYS A 314 24.44 -31.58 -13.52
N LEU A 315 24.22 -31.22 -14.78
CA LEU A 315 25.05 -31.71 -15.90
C LEU A 315 26.46 -31.14 -15.84
N GLU A 316 26.59 -29.86 -15.50
CA GLU A 316 27.88 -29.18 -15.33
C GLU A 316 28.69 -29.78 -14.17
N ASN A 317 28.06 -30.03 -13.02
CA ASN A 317 28.69 -30.73 -11.91
C ASN A 317 29.13 -32.15 -12.29
N LYS A 318 28.31 -32.88 -13.06
CA LYS A 318 28.64 -34.22 -13.55
C LYS A 318 29.81 -34.18 -14.53
N TYR A 319 29.85 -33.19 -15.42
CA TYR A 319 30.96 -32.98 -16.35
C TYR A 319 32.26 -32.68 -15.60
N ASN A 320 32.24 -31.74 -14.64
CA ASN A 320 33.40 -31.38 -13.84
C ASN A 320 33.94 -32.57 -13.01
N THR A 321 33.04 -33.41 -12.49
CA THR A 321 33.40 -34.64 -11.76
C THR A 321 34.04 -35.70 -12.67
N LEU A 322 33.61 -35.80 -13.93
CA LEU A 322 34.21 -36.71 -14.92
C LEU A 322 35.57 -36.21 -15.39
N MET A 323 35.74 -34.89 -15.52
CA MET A 323 37.01 -34.29 -15.91
C MET A 323 38.07 -34.41 -14.81
N SER A 324 37.70 -34.25 -13.53
CA SER A 324 38.62 -34.45 -12.41
C SER A 324 39.05 -35.91 -12.22
N LYS A 325 38.17 -36.87 -12.53
CA LYS A 325 38.50 -38.30 -12.56
C LYS A 325 39.41 -38.74 -13.71
N ARG A 326 39.61 -37.87 -14.71
CA ARG A 326 40.46 -38.14 -15.89
C ARG A 326 41.86 -37.57 -15.75
N GLN A 327 42.09 -36.72 -14.75
CA GLN A 327 43.37 -36.07 -14.43
C GLN A 327 44.15 -36.76 -13.30
N ASN A 328 43.54 -37.75 -12.64
CA ASN A 328 44.18 -38.73 -11.76
C ASN A 328 44.22 -40.08 -12.48
#